data_AF-A0A0P9CJP8-F1
#
_entry.id   AF-A0A0P9CJP8-F1
#
_cell.length_a   1.000
_cell.length_b   1.000
_cell.length_c   1.000
_cell.angle_alpha   90.00
_cell.angle_beta   90.00
_cell.angle_gamma   90.00
#
_symmetry.space_group_name_H-M   'P 1'
#
loop_
_entity.id
_entity.type
_entity.pdbx_description
1 polymer ?
#
loop_
_entity_poly.entity_id
_entity_poly.type
_entity_poly.pdbx_seq_one_letter_code
_entity_poly.pdbx_strand_id
1 'polypeptide(L)'
;TYLILKEKAQQWNADSEIQALLADVQQAEGGAAVPAWGGGYSAANASALKEHAFDRKALGARNLAYERLDQLTVDLLLGVR
;
A
#
# COMPACT_ATOMS: atom_id res chain seq x y z
N THR A 1 -13.01 -24.78 0.72
CA THR A 1 -11.94 -23.76 0.89
C THR A 1 -12.28 -22.43 0.26
N TYR A 2 -12.63 -22.36 -1.04
CA TYR A 2 -12.91 -21.07 -1.71
C TYR A 2 -13.94 -20.19 -1.01
N LEU A 3 -15.13 -20.71 -0.68
CA LEU A 3 -16.19 -19.91 -0.06
C LEU A 3 -15.82 -19.39 1.34
N ILE A 4 -15.04 -20.16 2.10
CA ILE A 4 -14.50 -19.73 3.39
C ILE A 4 -13.56 -18.53 3.18
N LEU A 5 -12.62 -18.63 2.23
CA LEU A 5 -11.69 -17.53 1.93
C LEU A 5 -12.40 -16.30 1.34
N LYS A 6 -13.49 -16.49 0.58
CA LYS A 6 -14.33 -15.41 0.10
C LYS A 6 -14.98 -14.65 1.25
N GLU A 7 -15.52 -15.36 2.24
CA GLU A 7 -16.08 -14.75 3.45
C GLU A 7 -14.99 -14.00 4.25
N LYS A 8 -13.82 -14.61 4.42
CA LYS A 8 -12.67 -13.95 5.05
C LYS A 8 -12.24 -12.67 4.33
N ALA A 9 -12.21 -12.68 3.00
CA ALA A 9 -11.94 -11.47 2.23
C ALA A 9 -12.99 -10.37 2.45
N GLN A 10 -14.27 -10.73 2.61
CA GLN A 10 -15.31 -9.76 2.96
C GLN A 10 -15.10 -9.18 4.36
N GLN A 11 -14.75 -10.01 5.34
CA GLN A 11 -14.40 -9.56 6.71
C GLN A 11 -13.19 -8.63 6.69
N TRP A 12 -12.15 -8.97 5.93
CA TRP A 12 -10.93 -8.17 5.80
C TRP A 12 -11.19 -6.78 5.22
N ASN A 13 -12.06 -6.69 4.20
CA ASN A 13 -12.47 -5.41 3.60
C ASN A 13 -13.35 -4.56 4.54
N ALA A 14 -14.01 -5.19 5.53
CA ALA A 14 -14.85 -4.51 6.50
C ALA A 14 -14.13 -4.14 7.81
N ASP A 15 -12.94 -4.70 8.07
CA ASP A 15 -12.18 -4.45 9.28
C ASP A 15 -11.57 -3.03 9.28
N SER A 16 -12.02 -2.19 10.21
CA SER A 16 -11.61 -0.79 10.28
C SER A 16 -10.13 -0.59 10.61
N GLU A 17 -9.51 -1.50 11.37
CA GLU A 17 -8.09 -1.43 11.71
C GLU A 17 -7.23 -1.74 10.49
N ILE A 18 -7.60 -2.76 9.72
CA ILE A 18 -6.95 -3.11 8.46
C ILE A 18 -7.07 -1.96 7.46
N GLN A 19 -8.27 -1.40 7.27
CA GLN A 19 -8.48 -0.29 6.34
C GLN A 19 -7.74 0.99 6.77
N ALA A 20 -7.67 1.28 8.07
CA ALA A 20 -6.88 2.40 8.58
C ALA A 20 -5.38 2.21 8.28
N LEU A 21 -4.86 1.00 8.51
CA LEU A 21 -3.45 0.70 8.23
C LEU A 21 -3.13 0.85 6.73
N LEU A 22 -4.00 0.39 5.83
CA LEU A 22 -3.81 0.56 4.39
C LEU A 22 -3.80 2.04 3.99
N ALA A 23 -4.67 2.86 4.57
CA ALA A 23 -4.70 4.29 4.33
C ALA A 23 -3.38 4.96 4.77
N ASP A 24 -2.84 4.56 5.93
CA ASP A 24 -1.54 5.06 6.43
C ASP A 24 -0.39 4.67 5.49
N VAL A 25 -0.36 3.42 5.00
CA VAL A 25 0.64 2.96 4.03
C VAL A 25 0.54 3.75 2.74
N GLN A 26 -0.67 3.90 2.19
CA GLN A 26 -0.89 4.61 0.94
C GLN A 26 -0.49 6.09 1.07
N GLN A 27 -0.74 6.72 2.22
CA GLN A 27 -0.27 8.07 2.51
C GLN A 27 1.26 8.14 2.61
N ALA A 28 1.89 7.19 3.31
CA ALA A 28 3.34 7.13 3.44
C ALA A 28 4.04 6.95 2.08
N GLU A 29 3.42 6.25 1.14
CA GLU A 29 3.97 6.05 -0.21
C GLU A 29 3.89 7.31 -1.12
N GLY A 30 3.15 8.34 -0.71
CA GLY A 30 2.97 9.58 -1.48
C GLY A 30 1.54 9.79 -1.98
N GLY A 31 0.58 8.99 -1.49
CA GLY A 31 -0.83 9.07 -1.86
C GLY A 31 -1.12 8.62 -3.30
N ALA A 32 -2.32 8.90 -3.79
CA ALA A 32 -2.73 8.61 -5.18
C ALA A 32 -2.15 9.59 -6.21
N ALA A 33 -1.22 10.47 -5.83
CA ALA A 33 -0.64 11.46 -6.72
C ALA A 33 0.33 10.79 -7.69
N VAL A 34 -0.12 10.60 -8.93
CA VAL A 34 0.72 10.14 -10.02
C VAL A 34 1.72 11.26 -10.35
N PRO A 35 3.05 11.00 -10.31
CA PRO A 35 4.03 12.00 -10.69
C PRO A 35 3.84 12.47 -12.13
N ALA A 36 4.40 13.62 -12.49
CA ALA A 36 4.33 14.13 -13.87
C ALA A 36 4.87 13.12 -14.92
N TRP A 37 5.81 12.26 -14.53
CA TRP A 37 6.36 11.17 -15.34
C TRP A 37 5.65 9.82 -15.16
N GLY A 38 4.60 9.74 -14.34
CA GLY A 38 3.90 8.49 -14.00
C GLY A 38 2.92 7.98 -15.06
N GLY A 39 2.79 8.68 -16.19
CA GLY A 39 2.07 8.20 -17.37
C GLY A 39 2.86 7.14 -18.16
N GLY A 40 2.36 6.81 -19.36
CA GLY A 40 3.07 5.90 -20.28
C GLY A 40 4.44 6.43 -20.74
N TYR A 41 5.21 5.57 -21.42
CA TYR A 41 6.54 5.92 -21.89
C TYR A 41 6.53 7.11 -22.87
N SER A 42 7.37 8.11 -22.60
CA SER A 42 7.73 9.19 -23.53
C SER A 42 9.12 9.73 -23.19
N ALA A 43 9.81 10.34 -24.16
CA ALA A 43 11.11 10.96 -23.92
C ALA A 43 11.04 12.10 -22.88
N ALA A 44 9.92 12.83 -22.85
CA ALA A 44 9.65 13.86 -21.85
C ALA A 44 9.54 13.28 -20.44
N ASN A 45 8.77 12.19 -20.27
CA ASN A 45 8.62 11.52 -18.97
C ASN A 45 9.94 10.91 -18.49
N ALA A 46 10.73 10.32 -19.39
CA ALA A 46 12.05 9.78 -19.06
C ALA A 46 13.01 10.88 -18.58
N SER A 47 12.99 12.05 -19.23
CA SER A 47 13.82 13.20 -18.83
C SER A 47 13.36 13.74 -17.47
N ALA A 48 12.05 13.94 -17.28
CA ALA A 48 11.48 14.40 -16.02
C ALA A 48 11.77 13.46 -14.84
N LEU A 49 11.69 12.13 -15.05
CA LEU A 49 12.06 11.14 -14.03
C LEU A 49 13.55 11.22 -13.67
N LYS A 50 14.42 11.38 -14.67
CA LYS A 50 15.88 11.43 -14.48
C LYS A 50 16.31 12.70 -13.73
N GLU A 51 15.63 13.81 -13.98
CA GLU A 51 15.91 15.10 -13.35
C GLU A 51 15.31 15.23 -11.94
N HIS A 52 14.34 14.38 -11.59
CA HIS A 52 13.71 14.43 -10.29
C HIS A 52 14.67 14.04 -9.16
N ALA A 53 14.85 14.96 -8.21
CA ALA A 53 15.66 14.72 -7.02
C ALA A 53 14.84 13.98 -5.96
N PHE A 54 15.16 12.71 -5.73
CA PHE A 54 14.54 11.91 -4.68
C PHE A 54 15.23 12.13 -3.32
N ASP A 55 14.44 12.47 -2.30
CA ASP A 55 14.92 12.41 -0.92
C ASP A 55 14.95 10.96 -0.44
N ARG A 56 16.11 10.32 -0.63
CA ARG A 56 16.36 8.93 -0.24
C ARG A 56 16.19 8.70 1.27
N LYS A 57 16.48 9.69 2.12
CA LYS A 57 16.36 9.54 3.57
C LYS A 57 14.89 9.58 3.98
N ALA A 58 14.13 10.54 3.45
CA ALA A 58 12.69 10.59 3.68
C ALA A 58 11.98 9.34 3.14
N LEU A 59 12.39 8.83 1.97
CA LEU A 59 11.87 7.58 1.40
C LEU A 59 12.14 6.38 2.31
N GLY A 60 13.37 6.23 2.81
CA GLY A 60 13.75 5.10 3.67
C GLY A 60 13.16 5.16 5.08
N ALA A 61 12.76 6.34 5.56
CA ALA A 61 12.16 6.52 6.89
C ALA A 61 10.66 6.17 6.92
N ARG A 62 10.03 5.90 5.77
CA ARG A 62 8.60 5.56 5.69
C ARG A 62 8.35 4.23 6.40
N ASN A 63 7.46 4.26 7.38
CA ASN A 63 6.97 3.02 8.01
C ASN A 63 5.78 2.50 7.21
N LEU A 64 5.97 1.37 6.50
CA LEU A 64 4.92 0.74 5.70
C LEU A 64 4.12 -0.30 6.50
N ALA A 65 4.50 -0.60 7.74
CA ALA A 65 3.76 -1.47 8.66
C ALA A 65 3.28 -2.82 8.08
N TYR A 66 3.92 -3.36 7.04
CA TYR A 66 3.46 -4.56 6.33
C TYR A 66 3.45 -5.81 7.21
N GLU A 67 4.38 -5.93 8.16
CA GLU A 67 4.37 -7.01 9.15
C GLU A 67 3.10 -6.98 10.02
N ARG A 68 2.62 -5.78 10.38
CA ARG A 68 1.36 -5.65 11.12
C ARG A 68 0.16 -5.99 10.24
N LEU A 69 0.18 -5.58 8.97
CA LEU A 69 -0.86 -5.97 8.01
C LEU A 69 -0.94 -7.49 7.85
N ASP A 70 0.20 -8.16 7.77
CA ASP A 70 0.29 -9.62 7.65
C ASP A 70 -0.27 -10.30 8.90
N GLN A 71 0.14 -9.87 10.09
CA GLN A 71 -0.39 -10.41 11.35
C GLN A 71 -1.92 -10.29 11.42
N LEU A 72 -2.47 -9.11 11.13
CA LEU A 72 -3.92 -8.89 11.14
C LEU A 72 -4.65 -9.77 10.10
N THR A 73 -4.02 -9.98 8.95
CA THR A 73 -4.56 -10.84 7.89
C THR A 73 -4.57 -12.29 8.34
N VAL A 74 -3.49 -12.78 8.94
CA VAL A 74 -3.39 -14.15 9.47
C VAL A 74 -4.38 -14.37 10.61
N ASP A 75 -4.50 -13.45 11.56
CA ASP A 75 -5.45 -13.53 12.66
C ASP A 75 -6.90 -13.69 12.15
N LEU A 76 -7.26 -12.91 11.13
CA LEU A 76 -8.57 -12.98 10.48
C LEU A 76 -8.79 -14.32 9.77
N LEU A 77 -7.78 -14.81 9.03
CA LEU A 77 -7.84 -16.08 8.32
C LEU A 77 -8.00 -17.26 9.30
N LEU A 78 -7.32 -17.20 10.44
CA LEU A 78 -7.38 -18.22 11.51
C LEU A 78 -8.62 -18.07 12.40
N GLY A 79 -9.38 -16.97 12.27
CA GLY A 79 -10.64 -16.76 12.98
C GLY A 79 -10.48 -16.36 14.44
N VAL A 80 -9.35 -15.73 14.79
CA VAL A 80 -9.13 -15.14 16.12
C VAL A 80 -9.44 -13.63 16.15
N ARG A 81 -10.11 -13.16 15.10
CA ARG A 81 -10.57 -11.79 14.86
C ARG A 81 -11.93 -11.84 14.18
#